data_AF-A0A5J6MTQ8-F1
#
_entry.id   AF-A0A5J6MTQ8-F1
#
_cell.length_a   1.000
_cell.length_b   1.000
_cell.length_c   1.000
_cell.angle_alpha   90.00
_cell.angle_beta   90.00
_cell.angle_gamma   90.00
#
_symmetry.space_group_name_H-M   'P 1'
#
loop_
_entity.id
_entity.type
_entity.pdbx_description
1 polymer ?
#
loop_
_entity_poly.entity_id
_entity_poly.type
_entity_poly.pdbx_seq_one_letter_code
_entity_poly.pdbx_strand_id
1 'polypeptide(L)'
;MLDIAAIKSRFATIKHDHIDFHVIVDPTVDGPVIGFYGEQPIAAAILDHAGRRLVFHGIAPLRRDGGYDVTLLRAGEFVIEPGFVYRLETAPAARAA
;
A
#
# COMPACT_ATOMS: atom_id res chain seq x y z
N MET A 1 -19.80 10.54 -15.58
CA MET A 1 -19.40 10.68 -14.18
C MET A 1 -19.07 9.29 -13.68
N LEU A 2 -17.79 8.92 -13.66
CA LEU A 2 -17.38 7.56 -13.29
C LEU A 2 -17.50 7.41 -11.77
N ASP A 3 -18.27 6.43 -11.36
CA ASP A 3 -18.56 6.07 -9.99
C ASP A 3 -17.35 5.32 -9.39
N ILE A 4 -16.70 5.93 -8.39
CA ILE A 4 -15.46 5.45 -7.78
C ILE A 4 -15.69 4.13 -7.00
N ALA A 5 -16.96 3.75 -6.76
CA ALA A 5 -17.34 2.54 -6.02
C ALA A 5 -17.17 1.21 -6.80
N ALA A 6 -16.76 1.23 -8.08
CA ALA A 6 -16.84 0.05 -8.94
C ALA A 6 -15.52 -0.73 -9.19
N ILE A 7 -14.40 -0.35 -8.56
CA ILE A 7 -13.12 -1.08 -8.76
C ILE A 7 -13.11 -2.35 -7.90
N LYS A 8 -13.90 -3.35 -8.34
CA LYS A 8 -13.94 -4.69 -7.77
C LYS A 8 -12.65 -5.44 -8.09
N SER A 9 -11.80 -5.52 -7.07
CA SER A 9 -11.31 -6.77 -6.46
C SER A 9 -10.90 -7.88 -7.44
N ARG A 10 -9.58 -8.11 -7.55
CA ARG A 10 -9.00 -9.36 -8.08
C ARG A 10 -7.83 -9.79 -7.21
N PHE A 11 -8.00 -10.92 -6.55
CA PHE A 11 -7.06 -11.53 -5.60
C PHE A 11 -6.02 -12.41 -6.32
N ALA A 12 -4.78 -12.41 -5.82
CA ALA A 12 -3.84 -13.51 -6.02
C ALA A 12 -3.23 -13.87 -4.66
N THR A 13 -3.37 -15.13 -4.25
CA THR A 13 -2.72 -15.69 -3.05
C THR A 13 -1.29 -16.05 -3.41
N ILE A 14 -0.31 -15.32 -2.89
CA ILE A 14 1.11 -15.67 -2.99
C ILE A 14 1.55 -16.28 -1.64
N LYS A 15 1.75 -17.60 -1.61
CA LYS A 15 2.49 -18.26 -0.51
C LYS A 15 3.98 -18.01 -0.72
N HIS A 16 4.66 -17.40 0.25
CA HIS A 16 6.12 -17.45 0.35
C HIS A 16 6.52 -17.79 1.78
N ASP A 17 7.49 -18.72 1.89
CA ASP A 17 8.07 -19.18 3.14
C ASP A 17 8.75 -18.01 3.88
N HIS A 18 8.31 -17.81 5.13
CA HIS A 18 8.96 -17.03 6.18
C HIS A 18 9.45 -15.60 5.85
N ILE A 19 8.56 -14.75 5.38
CA ILE A 19 8.59 -13.32 5.75
C ILE A 19 7.15 -12.86 5.96
N ASP A 20 6.85 -12.26 7.12
CA ASP A 20 5.54 -11.71 7.44
C ASP A 20 5.26 -10.48 6.57
N PHE A 21 4.68 -10.69 5.38
CA PHE A 21 4.10 -9.61 4.60
C PHE A 21 2.62 -9.49 4.93
N HIS A 22 2.25 -8.38 5.56
CA HIS A 22 0.87 -8.03 5.79
C HIS A 22 0.32 -7.33 4.54
N VAL A 23 -0.35 -8.09 3.68
CA VAL A 23 -1.19 -7.53 2.63
C VAL A 23 -2.39 -6.86 3.30
N ILE A 24 -2.58 -5.56 3.08
CA ILE A 24 -3.77 -4.84 3.55
C ILE A 24 -4.88 -5.05 2.53
N VAL A 25 -5.97 -5.66 2.97
CA VAL A 25 -7.16 -5.93 2.15
C VAL A 25 -8.15 -4.77 2.34
N ASP A 26 -8.65 -4.23 1.22
CA ASP A 26 -9.68 -3.18 1.14
C ASP A 26 -9.44 -1.95 2.05
N PRO A 27 -8.29 -1.27 1.89
CA PRO A 27 -8.04 -0.05 2.66
C PRO A 27 -9.00 1.08 2.27
N THR A 28 -9.38 1.90 3.23
CA THR A 28 -10.19 3.10 2.97
C THR A 28 -9.29 4.24 2.51
N VAL A 29 -9.62 4.90 1.40
CA VAL A 29 -8.86 6.06 0.92
C VAL A 29 -8.95 7.22 1.90
N ASP A 30 -7.82 7.84 2.22
CA ASP A 30 -7.72 8.99 3.10
C ASP A 30 -6.81 10.08 2.51
N GLY A 31 -7.42 10.97 1.72
CA GLY A 31 -6.72 12.08 1.07
C GLY A 31 -6.88 12.08 -0.46
N PRO A 32 -6.20 13.01 -1.14
CA PRO A 32 -6.34 13.15 -2.59
C PRO A 32 -5.66 12.00 -3.33
N VAL A 33 -6.10 11.77 -4.57
CA VAL A 33 -5.32 11.00 -5.55
C VAL A 33 -4.13 11.83 -5.98
N ILE A 34 -2.93 11.27 -5.87
CA ILE A 34 -1.65 11.96 -6.18
C ILE A 34 -1.02 11.48 -7.49
N GLY A 35 -1.60 10.48 -8.13
CA GLY A 35 -1.12 9.94 -9.40
C GLY A 35 -1.86 8.68 -9.80
N PHE A 36 -1.39 8.06 -10.87
CA PHE A 36 -1.91 6.80 -11.39
C PHE A 36 -0.76 5.86 -11.74
N TYR A 37 -0.94 4.58 -11.49
CA TYR A 37 -0.07 3.52 -11.95
C TYR A 37 -0.88 2.60 -12.87
N GLY A 38 -0.61 2.70 -14.17
CA GLY A 38 -1.56 2.22 -15.17
C GLY A 38 -2.90 2.95 -15.02
N GLU A 39 -3.99 2.20 -14.84
CA GLU A 39 -5.33 2.75 -14.60
C GLU A 39 -5.70 2.84 -13.12
N GLN A 40 -4.80 2.41 -12.21
CA GLN A 40 -5.08 2.39 -10.78
C GLN A 40 -4.69 3.73 -10.12
N PRO A 41 -5.61 4.40 -9.41
CA PRO A 41 -5.31 5.63 -8.69
C PRO A 41 -4.41 5.36 -7.48
N ILE A 42 -3.47 6.27 -7.24
CA ILE A 42 -2.60 6.28 -6.06
C ILE A 42 -3.16 7.30 -5.07
N ALA A 43 -3.66 6.83 -3.93
CA ALA A 43 -4.09 7.71 -2.84
C ALA A 43 -2.89 8.25 -2.06
N ALA A 44 -2.93 9.51 -1.62
CA ALA A 44 -1.89 10.08 -0.76
C ALA A 44 -1.74 9.30 0.55
N ALA A 45 -2.86 8.90 1.13
CA ALA A 45 -2.91 8.06 2.31
C ALA A 45 -4.13 7.14 2.26
N ILE A 46 -4.10 6.14 3.13
CA ILE A 46 -5.16 5.16 3.34
C ILE A 46 -5.30 4.83 4.83
N LEU A 47 -6.44 4.26 5.21
CA LEU A 47 -6.67 3.64 6.51
C LEU A 47 -6.74 2.13 6.36
N ASP A 48 -6.06 1.39 7.22
CA ASP A 48 -6.24 -0.05 7.33
C ASP A 48 -7.51 -0.43 8.13
N HIS A 49 -7.78 -1.73 8.24
CA HIS A 49 -8.89 -2.28 9.02
C HIS A 49 -8.89 -1.91 10.51
N ALA A 50 -7.74 -1.52 11.06
CA ALA A 50 -7.60 -1.04 12.44
C ALA A 50 -7.72 0.49 12.54
N GLY A 51 -8.03 1.17 11.43
CA GLY A 51 -8.12 2.64 11.35
C GLY A 51 -6.76 3.34 11.39
N ARG A 52 -5.66 2.61 11.24
CA ARG A 52 -4.31 3.19 11.22
C ARG A 52 -4.06 3.84 9.87
N ARG A 53 -3.51 5.05 9.88
CA ARG A 53 -3.20 5.81 8.68
C ARG A 53 -1.86 5.40 8.10
N LEU A 54 -1.83 5.10 6.80
CA LEU A 54 -0.63 4.81 6.05
C LEU A 54 -0.50 5.78 4.88
N VAL A 55 0.71 6.29 4.67
CA VAL A 55 1.01 7.28 3.62
C VAL A 55 1.75 6.60 2.48
N PHE A 56 1.42 6.97 1.25
CA PHE A 56 2.08 6.43 0.06
C PHE A 56 3.58 6.75 0.08
N HIS A 57 4.40 5.74 -0.16
CA HIS A 57 5.85 5.84 -0.11
C HIS A 57 6.52 5.46 -1.45
N GLY A 58 5.85 4.72 -2.32
CA GLY A 58 6.38 4.42 -3.64
C GLY A 58 5.78 3.17 -4.27
N ILE A 59 6.51 2.59 -5.22
CA ILE A 59 6.14 1.36 -5.91
C ILE A 59 7.15 0.28 -5.52
N ALA A 60 6.65 -0.92 -5.24
CA ALA A 60 7.45 -2.07 -4.88
C ALA A 60 8.32 -2.46 -6.08
N PRO A 61 9.63 -2.69 -5.90
CA PRO A 61 10.47 -3.19 -6.96
C PRO A 61 9.96 -4.55 -7.44
N LEU A 62 10.12 -4.83 -8.73
CA LEU A 62 9.82 -6.14 -9.30
C LEU A 62 11.09 -6.95 -9.44
N ARG A 63 11.01 -8.23 -9.12
CA ARG A 63 11.99 -9.24 -9.47
C ARG A 63 11.87 -9.59 -10.95
N ARG A 64 12.89 -10.24 -11.50
CA ARG A 64 12.87 -10.72 -12.90
C ARG A 64 11.75 -11.72 -13.20
N ASP A 65 11.24 -12.41 -12.18
CA ASP A 65 10.13 -13.35 -12.28
C ASP A 65 8.74 -12.66 -12.25
N GLY A 66 8.70 -11.34 -12.10
CA GLY A 66 7.47 -10.54 -12.05
C GLY A 66 6.83 -10.45 -10.66
N GLY A 67 7.38 -11.11 -9.63
CA GLY A 67 6.95 -10.92 -8.25
C GLY A 67 7.56 -9.67 -7.63
N TYR A 68 6.97 -9.17 -6.54
CA TYR A 68 7.57 -8.06 -5.79
C TYR A 68 8.86 -8.49 -5.10
N ASP A 69 9.91 -7.68 -5.20
CA ASP A 69 11.12 -7.85 -4.43
C ASP A 69 10.93 -7.30 -3.02
N VAL A 70 10.25 -8.09 -2.23
CA VAL A 70 9.95 -7.82 -0.85
C VAL A 70 11.18 -7.73 0.06
N THR A 71 12.35 -8.23 -0.38
CA THR A 71 13.61 -8.11 0.38
C THR A 71 14.15 -6.69 0.42
N LEU A 72 13.65 -5.82 -0.47
CA LEU A 72 14.03 -4.41 -0.55
C LEU A 72 13.12 -3.49 0.26
N LEU A 73 12.05 -4.03 0.87
CA LEU A 73 11.16 -3.27 1.73
C LEU A 73 11.82 -2.93 3.06
N ARG A 74 11.57 -1.71 3.54
CA ARG A 74 12.01 -1.26 4.85
C ARG A 74 10.99 -1.65 5.92
N ALA A 75 11.45 -1.77 7.16
CA ALA A 75 10.55 -1.98 8.30
C ALA A 75 9.45 -0.90 8.36
N GLY A 76 8.21 -1.36 8.48
CA GLY A 76 7.01 -0.49 8.51
C GLY A 76 6.45 -0.13 7.14
N GLU A 77 7.04 -0.63 6.05
CA GLU A 77 6.46 -0.57 4.70
C GLU A 77 5.55 -1.76 4.45
N PHE A 78 4.46 -1.51 3.72
CA PHE A 78 3.42 -2.47 3.37
C PHE A 78 3.17 -2.39 1.87
N VAL A 79 3.10 -3.55 1.21
CA VAL A 79 2.76 -3.63 -0.22
C VAL A 79 1.27 -3.90 -0.37
N ILE A 80 0.63 -3.12 -1.24
CA ILE A 80 -0.77 -3.22 -1.61
C ILE A 80 -0.83 -3.36 -3.12
N GLU A 81 -1.62 -4.31 -3.62
CA GLU A 81 -1.82 -4.48 -5.06
C GLU A 81 -2.25 -3.15 -5.72
N PRO A 82 -1.68 -2.77 -6.89
CA PRO A 82 -0.82 -3.54 -7.78
C PRO A 82 0.69 -3.35 -7.53
N GLY A 83 1.11 -3.09 -6.29
CA GLY A 83 2.52 -2.90 -5.92
C GLY A 83 2.79 -1.55 -5.24
N PHE A 84 1.77 -0.90 -4.70
CA PHE A 84 1.93 0.33 -3.93
C PHE A 84 2.56 0.04 -2.58
N VAL A 85 3.59 0.80 -2.26
CA VAL A 85 4.23 0.78 -0.95
C VAL A 85 3.62 1.91 -0.13
N TYR A 86 3.00 1.55 0.98
CA TYR A 86 2.53 2.48 2.01
C TYR A 86 3.32 2.28 3.29
N ARG A 87 3.42 3.31 4.10
CA ARG A 87 4.10 3.25 5.40
C ARG A 87 3.20 3.79 6.49
N LEU A 88 3.21 3.14 7.65
CA LEU A 88 2.47 3.63 8.81
C LEU A 88 2.89 5.07 9.14
N GLU A 89 1.92 5.96 9.21
CA GLU A 89 2.14 7.31 9.70
C GLU A 89 2.37 7.23 11.21
N THR A 90 3.64 7.15 11.62
CA THR A 90 3.99 7.44 13.01
C THR A 90 3.61 8.88 13.27
N ALA A 91 2.80 9.12 14.31
CA ALA A 91 2.58 10.46 14.83
C ALA A 91 3.95 11.16 14.93
N PRO A 92 4.08 12.42 14.49
CA PRO A 92 5.34 13.13 14.66
C PRO A 92 5.75 12.97 16.13
N ALA A 93 6.97 12.47 16.36
CA ALA A 93 7.53 12.45 17.71
C ALA A 93 7.27 13.84 18.27
N ALA A 94 6.45 13.92 19.33
CA ALA A 94 6.06 15.18 19.93
C ALA A 94 7.34 16.00 20.03
N ARG A 95 7.41 17.07 19.23
CA ARG A 95 8.61 17.86 19.04
C ARG A 95 9.07 18.21 20.46
N ALA A 96 10.17 17.60 20.92
CA ALA A 96 10.65 17.79 22.27
C ALA A 96 10.80 19.30 22.46
N ALA A 97 9.93 19.85 23.30
CA ALA A 97 9.90 21.26 23.67
C ALA A 97 11.06 21.57 24.60
#